data_AF-A0ABD0S0H5-F1
#
_entry.id   AF-A0ABD0S0H5-F1
#
_cell.length_a   1.000
_cell.length_b   1.000
_cell.length_c   1.000
_cell.angle_alpha   90.00
_cell.angle_beta   90.00
_cell.angle_gamma   90.00
#
_symmetry.space_group_name_H-M   'P 1'
#
loop_
_entity.id
_entity.type
_entity.pdbx_description
1 polymer ?
#
loop_
_entity_poly.entity_id
_entity_poly.type
_entity_poly.pdbx_seq_one_letter_code
_entity_poly.pdbx_strand_id
1 'polypeptide(L)' 'LNTSIAPLFYADQFLQMSTSLPSRFIYGLGEHRSNFLHDVQWNTLTMWARDVPPM' A
#
# COMPACT_ATOMS: atom_id res chain seq x y z
N LEU A 1 13.67 3.95 -7.17
CA LEU A 1 12.57 4.57 -6.41
C LEU A 1 12.31 5.93 -7.03
N ASN A 2 11.11 6.22 -7.48
CA ASN A 2 10.79 7.50 -8.13
C ASN A 2 9.51 8.08 -7.53
N THR A 3 9.64 9.15 -6.74
CA THR A 3 8.57 9.81 -5.99
C THR A 3 8.03 11.07 -6.66
N SER A 4 8.48 11.42 -7.87
CA SER A 4 8.01 12.63 -8.58
C SER A 4 6.57 12.54 -9.10
N ILE A 5 5.92 11.38 -8.97
CA ILE A 5 4.55 11.11 -9.44
C ILE A 5 3.48 11.84 -8.61
N ALA A 6 3.78 12.23 -7.36
CA ALA A 6 2.87 12.92 -6.46
C ALA A 6 3.65 13.79 -5.45
N PRO A 7 3.04 14.87 -4.92
CA PRO A 7 3.65 15.66 -3.85
C PRO A 7 3.74 14.87 -2.53
N LEU A 8 4.70 15.26 -1.69
CA LEU A 8 4.78 14.83 -0.30
C LEU A 8 3.76 15.61 0.53
N PHE A 9 2.91 14.91 1.28
CA PHE A 9 2.09 15.53 2.33
C PHE A 9 2.68 15.24 3.70
N TYR A 10 2.91 16.29 4.48
CA TYR A 10 3.47 16.22 5.83
C TYR A 10 2.68 17.12 6.78
N ALA A 11 1.93 16.50 7.68
CA ALA A 11 1.15 17.16 8.72
C ALA A 11 1.18 16.33 10.02
N ASP A 12 0.81 16.94 11.14
CA ASP A 12 0.89 16.37 12.50
C ASP A 12 0.31 14.95 12.61
N GLN A 13 -0.81 14.67 11.95
CA GLN A 13 -1.50 13.38 12.00
C GLN A 13 -1.74 12.79 10.61
N PHE A 14 -0.99 13.24 9.60
CA PHE A 14 -1.13 12.74 8.23
C PHE A 14 0.19 12.82 7.46
N LEU A 15 0.65 11.65 7.00
CA LEU A 15 1.82 11.49 6.15
C LEU A 15 1.42 10.71 4.91
N GLN A 16 1.74 11.24 3.73
CA GLN A 16 1.53 10.53 2.47
C GLN A 16 2.73 10.71 1.55
N MET A 17 3.21 9.58 1.01
CA MET A 17 4.22 9.51 -0.03
C MET A 17 3.79 8.52 -1.10
N SER A 18 4.20 8.74 -2.34
CA SER A 18 3.91 7.82 -3.44
C SER A 18 5.16 7.61 -4.29
N THR A 19 5.32 6.40 -4.82
CA THR A 19 6.40 6.06 -5.76
C THR A 19 5.83 5.33 -6.96
N SER A 20 6.41 5.56 -8.14
CA SER A 20 6.23 4.68 -9.27
C SER A 20 7.06 3.40 -9.07
N LEU A 21 6.52 2.27 -9.51
CA LEU A 21 7.21 0.98 -9.54
C LEU A 21 7.62 0.64 -10.97
N PRO A 22 8.77 -0.04 -11.18
CA PRO A 22 9.22 -0.45 -12.50
C PRO A 22 8.43 -1.65 -13.06
N SER A 23 7.62 -2.33 -12.24
CA SER A 23 6.83 -3.50 -12.64
C SER A 23 5.50 -3.56 -11.90
N ARG A 24 4.60 -4.43 -12.38
CA ARG A 24 3.29 -4.73 -11.76
C ARG A 24 3.35 -5.90 -10.76
N PHE A 25 4.52 -6.48 -10.54
CA PHE A 25 4.66 -7.67 -9.70
C PHE A 25 4.97 -7.26 -8.26
N ILE A 26 3.93 -7.19 -7.43
CA ILE A 26 4.01 -6.78 -6.03
C ILE A 26 3.64 -7.97 -5.15
N TYR A 27 4.44 -8.24 -4.13
CA TYR A 27 4.28 -9.33 -3.16
C TYR A 27 4.52 -8.77 -1.74
N GLY A 28 3.89 -9.34 -0.70
CA GLY A 28 4.03 -8.89 0.69
C GLY A 28 2.78 -8.22 1.25
N LEU A 29 2.92 -7.08 1.95
CA LEU A 29 1.80 -6.26 2.47
C LEU A 29 0.77 -7.02 3.34
N GLY A 30 1.21 -7.57 4.48
CA GLY A 30 0.34 -8.22 5.48
C GLY A 30 -0.22 -7.25 6.53
N GLU A 31 -1.14 -7.65 7.42
CA GLU A 31 -1.88 -8.92 7.52
C GLU A 31 -3.20 -8.82 6.72
N HIS A 32 -3.21 -9.36 5.49
CA HIS A 32 -4.37 -9.35 4.59
C HIS A 32 -4.52 -10.73 3.92
N ARG A 33 -5.76 -11.14 3.64
CA ARG A 33 -6.02 -12.35 2.84
C ARG A 33 -6.17 -11.96 1.37
N SER A 34 -5.09 -12.06 0.63
CA SER A 34 -5.09 -11.84 -0.82
C SER A 34 -4.32 -12.94 -1.55
N ASN A 35 -4.40 -12.95 -2.88
CA ASN A 35 -3.48 -13.74 -3.69
C ASN A 35 -2.03 -13.30 -3.41
N PHE A 36 -1.08 -14.21 -3.62
CA PHE A 36 0.34 -13.93 -3.40
C PHE A 36 0.82 -12.75 -4.26
N LEU A 37 0.40 -12.71 -5.53
CA LEU A 37 0.55 -11.54 -6.39
C LEU A 37 -0.59 -10.55 -6.12
N HIS A 38 -0.24 -9.32 -5.78
CA HIS A 38 -1.21 -8.26 -5.51
C HIS A 38 -1.85 -7.71 -6.80
N ASP A 39 -3.16 -7.47 -6.74
CA ASP A 39 -3.87 -6.71 -7.76
C ASP A 39 -3.55 -5.21 -7.63
N VAL A 40 -3.10 -4.62 -8.74
CA VAL A 40 -2.68 -3.21 -8.84
C VAL A 40 -3.76 -2.30 -9.45
N GLN A 41 -4.95 -2.83 -9.71
CA GLN A 41 -6.09 -2.06 -10.24
C GLN A 41 -6.83 -1.32 -9.11
N TRP A 42 -6.26 -0.20 -8.65
CA TRP A 42 -6.91 0.71 -7.68
C TRP A 42 -7.30 0.04 -6.34
N ASN A 43 -6.39 -0.74 -5.77
CA ASN A 43 -6.59 -1.41 -4.49
C ASN A 43 -6.01 -0.61 -3.31
N THR A 44 -6.66 -0.67 -2.14
CA THR A 44 -6.20 -0.07 -0.89
C THR A 44 -6.09 -1.14 0.20
N LEU A 45 -4.90 -1.30 0.75
CA LEU A 45 -4.61 -2.24 1.84
C LEU A 45 -4.33 -1.44 3.12
N THR A 46 -5.16 -1.64 4.15
CA THR A 46 -5.05 -0.90 5.42
C THR A 46 -4.27 -1.69 6.46
N MET A 47 -3.20 -1.12 7.00
CA MET A 47 -2.44 -1.76 8.08
C MET A 47 -2.79 -1.16 9.44
N TRP A 48 -3.44 -1.94 10.30
CA TRP A 48 -3.61 -1.66 11.72
C TRP A 48 -3.87 -2.99 12.44
N ALA A 49 -3.07 -3.33 13.45
CA ALA A 49 -3.22 -4.59 14.17
C ALA A 49 -4.61 -4.65 14.83
N ARG A 50 -5.43 -5.62 14.41
CA ARG A 50 -6.77 -5.88 14.97
C ARG A 50 -7.01 -7.37 15.08
N ASP A 51 -7.70 -7.75 16.15
CA ASP A 51 -8.24 -9.10 16.29
C ASP A 51 -9.59 -9.16 15.56
N VAL A 52 -9.56 -9.61 14.30
CA VAL A 52 -10.74 -9.81 13.45
C VAL A 52 -10.54 -11.09 12.63
N PRO A 53 -11.63 -11.80 12.26
CA PRO A 53 -11.52 -12.92 11.33
C PRO A 53 -10.84 -12.47 10.03
N PRO A 54 -10.04 -13.35 9.39
CA PRO A 54 -9.39 -13.03 8.12
C PRO A 54 -10.46 -12.79 7.05
N MET A 55 -10.56 -11.54 6.60
CA MET A 55 -11.45 -11.10 5.52
C MET A 55 -10.80 -11.37 4.18
#